data_AF-A0A517SDE3-F1
#
_entry.id   AF-A0A517SDE3-F1
#
_cell.length_a   1.000
_cell.length_b   1.000
_cell.length_c   1.000
_cell.angle_alpha   90.00
_cell.angle_beta   90.00
_cell.angle_gamma   90.00
#
_symmetry.space_group_name_H-M   'P 1'
#
loop_
_entity.id
_entity.type
_entity.pdbx_description
1 polymer ?
#
loop_
_entity_poly.entity_id
_entity_poly.type
_entity_poly.pdbx_seq_one_letter_code
_entity_poly.pdbx_strand_id
1 'polypeptide(L)'
;MYRVATALLNDEAGFIVSAELVLISTITVIGLVVGLSEVSININNELEDVGSAFGALNQSYSYAGACGHKGSSTGTCFTDEKDFCDSQNDINCDGHVRGEGPKW
;
A
#
# COMPACT_ATOMS: atom_id res chain seq x y z
N MET A 1 38.81 -22.85 -36.06
CA MET A 1 37.65 -21.94 -35.83
C MET A 1 36.44 -22.26 -36.73
N TYR A 2 36.62 -22.53 -38.03
CA TYR A 2 35.49 -22.84 -38.93
C TYR A 2 34.60 -24.02 -38.47
N ARG A 3 35.21 -25.10 -37.95
CA ARG A 3 34.50 -26.31 -37.51
C ARG A 3 33.52 -26.09 -36.34
N VAL A 4 33.84 -25.17 -35.42
CA VAL A 4 32.96 -24.84 -34.28
C VAL A 4 31.81 -23.97 -34.75
N ALA A 5 32.07 -22.99 -35.63
CA ALA A 5 31.02 -22.16 -36.22
C ALA A 5 30.02 -22.97 -37.06
N THR A 6 30.50 -23.94 -37.86
CA THR A 6 29.63 -24.85 -38.61
C THR A 6 28.89 -25.86 -37.73
N ALA A 7 29.47 -26.25 -36.59
CA ALA A 7 28.79 -27.09 -35.62
C ALA A 7 27.64 -26.35 -34.92
N LEU A 8 27.87 -25.10 -34.50
CA LEU A 8 26.84 -24.24 -33.91
C LEU A 8 25.71 -23.90 -34.89
N LEU A 9 26.03 -23.70 -36.17
CA LEU A 9 25.02 -23.43 -37.21
C LEU A 9 24.14 -24.64 -37.55
N ASN A 10 24.58 -25.86 -37.24
CA ASN A 10 23.83 -27.10 -37.46
C ASN A 10 23.35 -27.73 -36.13
N ASP A 11 23.48 -27.02 -35.01
CA ASP A 11 23.05 -27.51 -33.69
C ASP A 11 21.60 -27.12 -33.42
N GLU A 12 20.69 -28.01 -33.78
CA GLU A 12 19.25 -27.85 -33.55
C GLU A 12 18.86 -28.11 -32.09
N ALA A 13 19.66 -28.89 -31.35
CA ALA A 13 19.40 -29.20 -29.95
C ALA A 13 19.58 -27.96 -29.06
N GLY A 14 20.60 -27.14 -29.34
CA GLY A 14 20.81 -25.87 -28.66
C GLY A 14 19.69 -24.84 -28.91
N PHE A 15 19.12 -24.83 -30.12
CA PHE A 15 18.00 -23.94 -30.48
C PHE A 15 16.69 -24.31 -29.76
N ILE A 16 16.37 -25.60 -29.69
CA ILE A 16 15.15 -26.12 -29.03
C ILE A 16 15.20 -25.85 -27.52
N VAL A 17 16.32 -26.13 -26.87
CA VAL A 17 16.49 -25.90 -25.41
C VAL A 17 16.44 -24.40 -25.08
N SER A 18 16.94 -23.54 -25.96
CA SER A 18 16.85 -22.08 -25.78
C SER A 18 15.42 -21.58 -25.89
N ALA A 19 14.62 -22.10 -26.82
CA ALA A 19 13.22 -21.74 -26.97
C ALA A 19 12.36 -22.17 -25.75
N GLU A 20 12.62 -23.36 -25.20
CA GLU A 20 11.93 -23.85 -24.00
C GLU A 20 12.26 -23.02 -22.75
N LEU A 21 13.52 -22.61 -22.57
CA LEU A 21 13.92 -21.72 -21.48
C LEU A 21 13.29 -20.32 -21.59
N VAL A 22 13.15 -19.80 -22.81
CA VAL A 22 12.42 -18.55 -23.04
C VAL A 22 10.94 -18.70 -22.68
N LEU A 23 10.31 -19.82 -23.03
CA LEU A 23 8.92 -20.09 -22.64
C LEU A 23 8.75 -20.18 -21.12
N ILE A 24 9.62 -20.92 -20.42
CA ILE A 24 9.56 -21.04 -18.95
C ILE A 24 9.82 -19.70 -18.26
N SER A 25 10.82 -18.95 -18.73
CA SER A 25 11.15 -17.64 -18.14
C SER A 25 10.03 -16.63 -18.32
N THR A 26 9.35 -16.60 -19.47
CA THR A 26 8.21 -15.69 -19.69
C THR A 26 7.03 -16.03 -18.78
N ILE A 27 6.68 -17.31 -18.61
CA ILE A 27 5.64 -17.74 -17.66
C ILE A 27 6.01 -17.32 -16.23
N THR A 28 7.28 -17.52 -15.85
CA THR A 28 7.78 -17.15 -14.53
C THR A 28 7.69 -15.64 -14.29
N VAL A 29 8.11 -14.83 -15.26
CA VAL A 29 8.04 -13.36 -15.16
C VAL A 29 6.60 -12.88 -15.04
N ILE A 30 5.67 -13.42 -15.84
CA ILE A 30 4.26 -13.05 -15.75
C ILE A 30 3.69 -13.43 -14.37
N GLY A 31 4.02 -14.62 -13.85
CA GLY A 31 3.64 -15.06 -12.51
C GLY A 31 4.16 -14.13 -11.41
N LEU A 32 5.42 -13.69 -11.52
CA LEU A 32 6.01 -12.74 -10.57
C LEU A 32 5.37 -11.36 -10.65
N VAL A 33 5.02 -10.87 -11.84
CA VAL A 33 4.36 -9.56 -12.01
C VAL A 33 2.98 -9.58 -11.35
N VAL A 34 2.17 -10.60 -11.62
CA VAL A 34 0.85 -10.75 -10.97
C VAL A 34 1.02 -10.93 -9.46
N GLY A 35 1.94 -11.81 -9.03
CA GLY A 35 2.20 -12.03 -7.61
C GLY A 35 2.62 -10.77 -6.86
N LEU A 36 3.49 -9.94 -7.44
CA LEU A 36 3.91 -8.68 -6.85
C LEU A 36 2.76 -7.66 -6.78
N SER A 37 1.89 -7.63 -7.80
CA SER A 37 0.69 -6.79 -7.81
C SER A 37 -0.25 -7.15 -6.66
N GLU A 38 -0.53 -8.44 -6.47
CA GLU A 38 -1.41 -8.92 -5.39
C GLU A 38 -0.82 -8.67 -4.01
N VAL A 39 0.50 -8.86 -3.84
CA VAL A 39 1.19 -8.51 -2.59
C VAL A 39 1.07 -7.03 -2.28
N SER A 40 1.26 -6.16 -3.28
CA SER A 40 1.12 -4.71 -3.09
C SER A 40 -0.29 -4.31 -2.68
N ILE A 41 -1.32 -4.89 -3.32
CA ILE A 41 -2.71 -4.56 -3.01
C ILE A 41 -3.05 -5.04 -1.59
N ASN A 42 -2.71 -6.28 -1.24
CA ASN A 42 -3.01 -6.83 0.08
C ASN A 42 -2.29 -6.09 1.21
N ILE A 43 -1.02 -5.70 1.03
CA ILE A 43 -0.32 -4.90 2.04
C ILE A 43 -1.03 -3.56 2.28
N ASN A 44 -1.49 -2.90 1.22
CA ASN A 44 -2.20 -1.64 1.36
C ASN A 44 -3.53 -1.81 2.09
N ASN A 45 -4.27 -2.89 1.81
CA ASN A 45 -5.53 -3.19 2.50
C ASN A 45 -5.30 -3.48 4.01
N GLU A 46 -4.26 -4.24 4.36
CA GLU A 46 -3.96 -4.50 5.78
C GLU A 46 -3.50 -3.23 6.51
N LEU A 47 -2.75 -2.36 5.84
CA LEU A 47 -2.35 -1.06 6.40
C LEU A 47 -3.55 -0.11 6.57
N GLU A 48 -4.52 -0.20 5.67
CA GLU A 48 -5.80 0.52 5.76
C GLU A 48 -6.59 0.05 6.99
N ASP A 49 -6.77 -1.27 7.16
CA ASP A 49 -7.45 -1.85 8.32
C ASP A 49 -6.77 -1.44 9.63
N VAL A 50 -5.44 -1.42 9.68
CA VAL A 50 -4.68 -0.93 10.82
C VAL A 50 -4.95 0.56 11.06
N GLY A 51 -4.88 1.40 10.02
CA GLY A 51 -5.16 2.84 10.12
C GLY A 51 -6.57 3.12 10.64
N SER A 52 -7.57 2.45 10.08
CA SER A 52 -8.97 2.55 10.50
C SER A 52 -9.17 2.11 11.94
N ALA A 53 -8.50 1.03 12.38
CA ALA A 53 -8.57 0.57 13.76
C ALA A 53 -7.99 1.60 14.76
N PHE A 54 -6.91 2.30 14.40
CA PHE A 54 -6.38 3.40 15.21
C PHE A 54 -7.30 4.62 15.21
N GLY A 55 -7.86 5.01 14.06
CA GLY A 55 -8.82 6.11 13.95
C GLY A 55 -10.16 5.84 14.66
N ALA A 56 -10.53 4.57 14.83
CA ALA A 56 -11.72 4.17 15.60
C ALA A 56 -11.58 4.38 17.12
N LEU A 57 -10.36 4.65 17.61
CA LEU A 57 -10.15 5.02 19.00
C LEU A 57 -10.66 6.44 19.26
N ASN A 58 -11.13 6.70 20.49
CA ASN A 58 -11.50 8.06 20.85
C ASN A 58 -10.24 8.92 21.04
N GLN A 59 -9.95 9.79 20.08
CA GLN A 59 -8.83 10.74 20.11
C GLN A 59 -9.23 12.11 20.70
N SER A 60 -10.48 12.27 21.16
CA SER A 60 -10.93 13.48 21.84
C SER A 60 -10.47 13.50 23.30
N TYR A 61 -10.06 14.68 23.79
CA TYR A 61 -9.69 14.86 25.19
C TYR A 61 -10.25 16.16 25.76
N SER A 62 -10.46 16.20 27.07
CA SER A 62 -10.83 17.41 27.78
C SER A 62 -10.37 17.34 29.23
N TYR A 63 -9.73 18.40 29.71
CA TYR A 63 -9.43 18.57 31.12
C TYR A 63 -9.77 19.97 31.59
N ALA A 64 -10.28 20.07 32.81
CA ALA A 64 -10.61 21.34 33.43
C ALA A 64 -9.36 21.96 34.07
N GLY A 65 -9.23 23.27 33.94
CA GLY A 65 -8.29 24.05 34.74
C GLY A 65 -8.81 24.23 36.16
N ALA A 66 -7.95 24.66 37.08
CA ALA A 66 -8.31 24.92 38.47
C ALA A 66 -8.45 26.43 38.73
N CYS A 67 -9.47 26.83 39.49
CA CYS A 67 -9.59 28.19 39.99
C CYS A 67 -9.59 28.23 41.53
N GLY A 68 -8.92 29.23 42.09
CA GLY A 68 -8.86 29.48 43.52
C GLY A 68 -8.75 30.96 43.82
N HIS A 69 -8.73 31.33 45.10
CA HIS A 69 -8.77 32.72 45.57
C HIS A 69 -7.65 33.64 45.04
N LYS A 70 -6.54 33.09 44.54
CA LYS A 70 -5.37 33.87 44.10
C LYS A 70 -4.84 33.47 42.72
N GLY A 71 -5.59 32.68 41.96
CA GLY A 71 -5.13 32.22 40.66
C GLY A 71 -6.15 31.35 39.95
N SER A 72 -6.10 31.39 38.63
CA SER A 72 -6.87 30.51 37.77
C SER A 72 -5.94 29.95 36.70
N SER A 73 -6.12 28.69 36.38
CA SER A 73 -5.56 28.02 35.22
C SER A 73 -6.71 27.67 34.28
N THR A 74 -6.48 27.81 32.97
CA THR A 74 -7.46 27.46 31.94
C THR A 74 -7.26 26.00 31.55
N GLY A 75 -8.37 25.26 31.42
CA GLY A 75 -8.35 23.90 30.87
C GLY A 75 -8.24 23.90 29.35
N THR A 76 -8.06 22.73 28.73
CA THR A 76 -8.17 22.60 27.29
C THR A 76 -9.03 21.41 26.92
N CYS A 77 -9.68 21.51 25.76
CA CYS A 77 -10.38 20.41 25.13
C CYS A 77 -10.04 20.34 23.65
N PHE A 78 -10.13 19.13 23.12
CA PHE A 78 -10.03 18.80 21.70
C PHE A 78 -11.10 17.75 21.40
N THR A 79 -11.88 18.00 20.37
CA THR A 79 -12.83 17.03 19.83
C THR A 79 -12.30 16.61 18.47
N ASP A 80 -12.03 15.33 18.32
CA ASP A 80 -11.66 14.73 17.06
C ASP A 80 -12.91 14.61 16.18
N GLU A 81 -12.83 15.11 14.96
CA GLU A 81 -13.91 15.06 13.96
C GLU A 81 -13.43 14.27 12.75
N LYS A 82 -14.33 13.48 12.16
CA LYS A 82 -14.01 12.65 11.00
C LYS A 82 -13.53 13.50 9.83
N ASP A 83 -12.36 13.18 9.29
CA ASP A 83 -11.80 13.81 8.09
C ASP A 83 -11.57 12.83 6.92
N PHE A 84 -10.80 13.26 5.90
CA PHE A 84 -10.50 12.40 4.75
C PHE A 84 -9.40 11.41 5.12
N CYS A 85 -9.64 10.14 4.80
CA CYS A 85 -8.86 8.99 5.25
C CYS A 85 -9.21 8.44 6.67
N ASP A 86 -10.32 8.88 7.27
CA ASP A 86 -10.84 8.31 8.54
C ASP A 86 -11.91 7.21 8.35
N SER A 87 -12.14 6.76 7.13
CA SER A 87 -13.14 5.73 6.84
C SER A 87 -12.49 4.37 6.63
N GLN A 88 -13.31 3.37 6.35
CA GLN A 88 -12.82 2.16 5.68
C GLN A 88 -12.85 2.39 4.17
N ASN A 89 -11.92 1.75 3.47
CA ASN A 89 -11.73 1.66 2.04
C ASN A 89 -11.51 3.03 1.37
N ASP A 90 -10.58 3.82 1.89
CA ASP A 90 -10.21 5.12 1.34
C ASP A 90 -8.77 5.22 0.79
N ILE A 91 -7.94 4.20 1.00
CA ILE A 91 -6.59 4.09 0.41
C ILE A 91 -6.65 3.59 -1.04
N ASN A 92 -7.69 2.82 -1.37
CA ASN A 92 -8.00 2.33 -2.71
C ASN A 92 -8.67 3.43 -3.56
N CYS A 93 -8.19 3.59 -4.80
CA CYS A 93 -8.71 4.60 -5.75
C CYS A 93 -10.02 4.19 -6.45
N ASP A 94 -10.81 3.32 -5.82
CA ASP A 94 -12.11 2.84 -6.32
C ASP A 94 -13.28 3.73 -5.84
N GLY A 95 -13.04 4.58 -4.84
CA GLY A 95 -13.98 5.57 -4.33
C GLY A 95 -14.12 6.85 -5.16
N HIS A 96 -15.27 7.53 -5.02
CA HIS A 96 -15.47 8.85 -5.60
C HIS A 96 -14.57 9.86 -4.87
N VAL A 97 -13.72 10.59 -5.62
CA VAL A 97 -12.81 11.60 -5.03
C VAL A 97 -13.64 12.67 -4.33
N ARG A 98 -13.55 12.74 -3.01
CA ARG A 98 -14.18 13.80 -2.19
C ARG A 98 -13.06 14.62 -1.59
N GLY A 99 -13.01 15.91 -1.95
CA GLY A 99 -12.11 16.85 -1.28
C GLY A 99 -12.52 17.01 0.19
N GLU A 100 -11.55 17.30 1.05
CA GLU A 100 -11.82 17.61 2.45
C GLU A 100 -12.78 18.81 2.55
N GLY A 101 -13.82 18.69 3.37
CA GLY A 101 -14.63 19.83 3.76
C GLY A 101 -13.82 20.83 4.60
N PRO A 102 -14.30 22.08 4.76
CA PRO A 102 -13.64 23.04 5.63
C PRO A 102 -13.54 22.50 7.07
N LYS A 103 -12.32 22.38 7.58
CA LYS A 103 -12.01 22.05 8.98
C LYS A 103 -12.08 23.35 9.80
N TRP A 104 -12.92 23.40 10.83
CA TRP A 104 -13.17 24.59 11.67
C TRP A 104 -12.30 24.59 12.92
#